data_AF-A0A2V6EM83-F1
#
_entry.id   AF-A0A2V6EM83-F1
#
_cell.length_a   1.000
_cell.length_b   1.000
_cell.length_c   1.000
_cell.angle_alpha   90.00
_cell.angle_beta   90.00
_cell.angle_gamma   90.00
#
_symmetry.space_group_name_H-M   'P 1'
#
loop_
_entity.id
_entity.type
_entity.pdbx_description
1 polymer ?
#
loop_
_entity_poly.entity_id
_entity_poly.type
_entity_poly.pdbx_seq_one_letter_code
_entity_poly.pdbx_strand_id
1 'polypeptide(L)'
;QPVDIFELVRLIALARMALPEARVRLAAGRTRISREGQALCFFAGANSIFFGDKLLTAKNPEVDVDLALLYELGLNIETGDRAKSFELTPQTAASLRTVAGK
;
A
#
# COMPACT_ATOMS: atom_id res chain seq x y z
N GLN A 1 4.54 -15.79 -19.18
CA GLN A 1 5.75 -15.13 -18.63
C GLN A 1 5.34 -14.27 -17.44
N PRO A 2 6.00 -14.35 -16.28
CA PRO A 2 5.87 -13.32 -15.24
C PRO A 2 6.40 -11.97 -15.77
N VAL A 3 5.78 -10.86 -15.36
CA VAL A 3 6.25 -9.50 -15.68
C VAL A 3 7.41 -9.14 -14.75
N ASP A 4 8.45 -8.51 -15.30
CA ASP A 4 9.58 -8.06 -14.49
C ASP A 4 9.17 -6.90 -13.55
N ILE A 5 9.71 -6.87 -12.34
CA ILE A 5 9.31 -5.87 -11.34
C ILE A 5 9.64 -4.44 -11.80
N PHE A 6 10.72 -4.23 -12.55
CA PHE A 6 11.08 -2.90 -13.06
C PHE A 6 10.14 -2.45 -14.19
N GLU A 7 9.59 -3.37 -14.97
CA GLU A 7 8.55 -3.03 -15.95
C GLU A 7 7.28 -2.55 -15.25
N LEU A 8 6.87 -3.22 -14.17
CA LEU A 8 5.72 -2.80 -13.36
C LEU A 8 5.96 -1.42 -12.71
N VAL A 9 7.13 -1.21 -12.11
CA VAL A 9 7.53 0.07 -11.49
C VAL A 9 7.53 1.20 -12.53
N ARG A 10 8.08 0.95 -13.73
CA ARG A 10 8.08 1.92 -14.84
C ARG A 10 6.67 2.26 -15.30
N LEU A 11 5.78 1.26 -15.37
CA LEU A 11 4.38 1.47 -15.72
C LEU A 11 3.66 2.36 -14.70
N ILE A 12 3.90 2.15 -13.40
CA ILE A 12 3.34 2.97 -12.32
C ILE A 12 3.85 4.41 -12.40
N ALA A 13 5.15 4.60 -12.60
CA ALA A 13 5.75 5.92 -12.77
C ALA A 13 5.13 6.67 -13.96
N LEU A 14 4.98 5.99 -15.11
CA LEU A 14 4.30 6.53 -16.28
C LEU A 14 2.84 6.93 -15.97
N ALA A 15 2.10 6.07 -15.28
CA ALA A 15 0.72 6.37 -14.90
C ALA A 15 0.63 7.60 -13.99
N ARG A 16 1.55 7.75 -13.01
CA ARG A 16 1.61 8.93 -12.14
C ARG A 16 1.96 10.20 -12.92
N MET A 17 2.91 10.14 -13.86
CA MET A 17 3.28 11.29 -14.68
C MET A 17 2.15 11.71 -15.63
N ALA A 18 1.47 10.74 -16.24
CA ALA A 18 0.37 11.00 -17.18
C ALA A 18 -0.91 11.47 -16.49
N LEU A 19 -1.16 11.00 -15.26
CA LEU A 19 -2.39 11.28 -14.50
C LEU A 19 -2.04 11.73 -13.06
N PRO A 20 -1.53 12.97 -12.87
CA PRO A 20 -0.97 13.42 -11.59
C PRO A 20 -1.97 13.39 -10.43
N GLU A 21 -3.25 13.67 -10.68
CA GLU A 21 -4.29 13.73 -9.65
C GLU A 21 -5.00 12.38 -9.41
N ALA A 22 -4.79 11.40 -10.28
CA ALA A 22 -5.48 10.12 -10.19
C ALA A 22 -4.95 9.27 -9.02
N ARG A 23 -5.82 8.44 -8.46
CA ARG A 23 -5.42 7.36 -7.55
C ARG A 23 -4.87 6.20 -8.37
N VAL A 24 -3.59 5.91 -8.20
CA VAL A 24 -2.91 4.76 -8.82
C VAL A 24 -2.91 3.64 -7.79
N ARG A 25 -3.75 2.62 -8.01
CA ARG A 25 -3.97 1.53 -7.06
C ARG A 25 -3.15 0.30 -7.41
N LEU A 26 -2.30 -0.15 -6.49
CA LEU A 26 -1.68 -1.47 -6.55
C LEU A 26 -2.71 -2.51 -6.06
N ALA A 27 -3.36 -3.17 -7.02
CA ALA A 27 -4.55 -3.97 -6.79
C ALA A 27 -4.23 -5.45 -6.48
N ALA A 28 -4.65 -6.35 -7.37
CA ALA A 28 -4.48 -7.79 -7.21
C ALA A 28 -3.04 -8.24 -7.52
N GLY A 29 -2.63 -9.36 -6.94
CA GLY A 29 -1.34 -10.00 -7.24
C GLY A 29 -0.16 -9.51 -6.39
N ARG A 30 -0.39 -8.62 -5.42
CA ARG A 30 0.64 -8.15 -4.46
C ARG A 30 1.32 -9.28 -3.70
N THR A 31 0.62 -10.38 -3.45
CA THR A 31 1.19 -11.60 -2.84
C THR A 31 2.28 -12.28 -3.67
N ARG A 32 2.40 -11.94 -4.97
CA ARG A 32 3.46 -12.43 -5.87
C ARG A 32 4.60 -11.43 -6.07
N ILE A 33 4.52 -10.27 -5.42
CA ILE A 33 5.52 -9.21 -5.49
C ILE A 33 6.30 -9.23 -4.18
N SER A 34 7.63 -9.14 -4.24
CA SER A 34 8.45 -9.02 -3.04
C SER A 34 8.10 -7.76 -2.26
N ARG A 35 8.45 -7.75 -0.98
CA ARG A 35 8.26 -6.59 -0.10
C ARG A 35 8.92 -5.34 -0.67
N GLU A 36 10.16 -5.48 -1.15
CA GLU A 36 10.95 -4.42 -1.75
C GLU A 36 10.33 -3.96 -3.09
N GLY A 37 9.78 -4.89 -3.87
CA GLY A 37 9.07 -4.58 -5.11
C GLY A 37 7.81 -3.75 -4.85
N GLN A 38 7.04 -4.06 -3.80
CA GLN A 38 5.90 -3.25 -3.39
C GLN A 38 6.34 -1.85 -2.92
N ALA A 39 7.42 -1.76 -2.15
CA ALA A 39 7.99 -0.48 -1.73
C ALA A 39 8.37 0.40 -2.94
N LEU A 40 9.06 -0.17 -3.93
CA LEU A 40 9.40 0.53 -5.18
C LEU A 40 8.15 1.01 -5.93
N CYS A 41 7.06 0.22 -5.94
CA CYS A 41 5.80 0.63 -6.55
C CYS A 41 5.19 1.86 -5.84
N PHE A 42 5.25 1.94 -4.51
CA PHE A 42 4.81 3.12 -3.77
C PHE A 42 5.67 4.35 -4.09
N PHE A 43 7.00 4.20 -4.08
CA PHE A 43 7.91 5.30 -4.45
C PHE A 43 7.76 5.77 -5.89
N ALA A 44 7.38 4.88 -6.81
CA ALA A 44 7.10 5.23 -8.20
C ALA A 44 5.77 5.98 -8.39
N GLY A 45 4.89 6.01 -7.40
CA GLY A 45 3.67 6.82 -7.42
C GLY A 45 2.36 6.07 -7.21
N ALA A 46 2.39 4.77 -6.89
CA ALA A 46 1.20 4.10 -6.37
C ALA A 46 0.82 4.69 -5.00
N ASN A 47 -0.46 4.99 -4.80
CA ASN A 47 -0.96 5.65 -3.58
C ASN A 47 -2.27 5.03 -3.06
N SER A 48 -2.58 3.81 -3.48
CA SER A 48 -3.77 3.10 -3.00
C SER A 48 -3.55 1.59 -3.09
N ILE A 49 -4.10 0.85 -2.14
CA ILE A 49 -4.15 -0.61 -2.12
C ILE A 49 -5.54 -1.10 -1.70
N PHE A 50 -5.84 -2.37 -1.95
CA PHE A 50 -7.00 -3.02 -1.34
C PHE A 50 -6.66 -3.48 0.07
N PHE A 51 -7.49 -3.13 1.03
CA PHE A 51 -7.30 -3.46 2.44
C PHE A 51 -8.38 -4.46 2.88
N GLY A 52 -7.98 -5.52 3.60
CA GLY A 52 -8.86 -6.61 4.05
C GLY A 52 -8.38 -8.01 3.61
N ASP A 53 -9.07 -9.06 4.06
CA ASP A 53 -8.53 -10.43 3.98
C ASP A 53 -8.67 -11.10 2.61
N LYS A 54 -9.59 -10.61 1.78
CA LYS A 54 -9.89 -11.19 0.46
C LYS A 54 -10.19 -10.13 -0.58
N LEU A 55 -9.80 -10.43 -1.82
CA LEU A 55 -10.30 -9.76 -3.01
C LEU A 55 -11.61 -10.44 -3.45
N LEU A 56 -11.99 -10.27 -4.71
CA LEU A 56 -13.18 -10.92 -5.29
C LEU A 56 -13.11 -12.46 -5.26
N THR A 57 -11.95 -13.03 -5.62
CA THR A 57 -11.77 -14.49 -5.75
C THR A 57 -10.40 -14.99 -5.27
N ALA A 58 -9.53 -14.08 -4.81
CA ALA A 58 -8.14 -14.37 -4.47
C ALA A 58 -7.79 -13.83 -3.08
N LYS A 59 -6.76 -14.42 -2.46
CA LYS A 59 -6.18 -13.92 -1.21
C LYS A 59 -5.57 -12.53 -1.43
N ASN A 60 -5.83 -11.62 -0.50
CA ASN A 60 -5.13 -10.34 -0.39
C ASN A 60 -3.97 -10.51 0.62
N PRO A 61 -2.91 -9.68 0.58
CA PRO A 61 -1.99 -9.58 1.70
C PRO A 61 -2.73 -9.32 3.00
N GLU A 62 -2.20 -9.86 4.09
CA GLU A 62 -2.74 -9.63 5.43
C GLU A 62 -2.61 -8.15 5.79
N VAL A 63 -3.61 -7.65 6.50
CA VAL A 63 -3.72 -6.26 6.92
C VAL A 63 -2.47 -5.80 7.70
N ASP A 64 -1.99 -6.62 8.62
CA ASP A 64 -0.84 -6.29 9.47
C ASP A 64 0.46 -6.16 8.65
N VAL A 65 0.61 -6.96 7.60
CA VAL A 65 1.77 -6.91 6.70
C VAL A 65 1.77 -5.63 5.88
N ASP A 66 0.61 -5.24 5.35
CA ASP A 66 0.45 -3.98 4.61
C ASP A 66 0.73 -2.78 5.52
N LEU A 67 0.19 -2.78 6.74
CA LEU A 67 0.42 -1.72 7.72
C LEU A 67 1.91 -1.61 8.07
N ALA A 68 2.56 -2.71 8.43
CA ALA A 68 3.97 -2.72 8.79
C ALA A 68 4.86 -2.15 7.68
N LEU A 69 4.59 -2.53 6.42
CA LEU A 69 5.31 -1.98 5.26
C LEU A 69 5.09 -0.47 5.13
N LEU A 70 3.84 0.00 5.17
CA LEU A 70 3.53 1.43 5.02
C LEU A 70 4.18 2.28 6.11
N TYR A 71 4.21 1.79 7.36
CA TYR A 71 4.91 2.47 8.46
C TYR A 71 6.42 2.51 8.26
N GLU A 72 7.05 1.41 7.85
CA GLU A 72 8.49 1.38 7.61
C GLU A 72 8.91 2.34 6.48
N LEU A 73 8.07 2.49 5.46
CA LEU A 73 8.28 3.44 4.36
C LEU A 73 7.98 4.89 4.75
N GLY A 74 7.47 5.15 5.95
CA GLY A 74 7.10 6.49 6.43
C GLY A 74 5.92 7.10 5.69
N LEU A 75 5.01 6.28 5.16
CA LEU A 75 3.86 6.73 4.37
C LEU A 75 2.67 7.07 5.28
N ASN A 76 2.01 8.19 4.99
CA ASN A 76 0.79 8.59 5.68
C ASN A 76 -0.41 7.76 5.19
N ILE A 77 -1.14 7.17 6.11
CA ILE A 77 -2.32 6.36 5.81
C ILE A 77 -3.56 7.24 5.93
N GLU A 78 -4.24 7.48 4.80
CA GLU A 78 -5.55 8.12 4.79
C GLU A 78 -6.60 7.14 5.32
N THR A 79 -6.99 7.27 6.59
CA THR A 79 -8.15 6.57 7.14
C THR A 79 -9.42 7.29 6.70
N GLY A 80 -10.12 6.78 5.68
CA GLY A 80 -11.48 7.25 5.38
C GLY A 80 -12.45 6.92 6.53
N ASP A 81 -13.63 7.52 6.56
CA ASP A 81 -14.65 7.37 7.63
C ASP A 81 -15.03 5.90 7.96
N ARG A 82 -14.77 4.96 7.04
CA ARG A 82 -15.01 3.52 7.22
C ARG A 82 -13.92 2.77 8.02
N ALA A 83 -12.81 3.40 8.36
CA ALA A 83 -11.71 2.76 9.08
C ALA A 83 -11.92 2.69 10.61
N LYS A 84 -12.98 3.31 11.15
CA LYS A 84 -13.25 3.37 12.61
C LYS A 84 -13.54 2.00 13.26
N SER A 85 -13.67 0.93 12.49
CA SER A 85 -14.00 -0.41 12.98
C SER A 85 -12.82 -1.37 13.07
N PHE A 86 -11.60 -0.96 12.69
CA PHE A 86 -10.42 -1.82 12.80
C PHE A 86 -9.66 -1.46 14.07
N GLU A 87 -9.66 -2.36 15.05
CA GLU A 87 -8.81 -2.27 16.24
C GLU A 87 -7.35 -2.30 15.79
N LEU A 88 -6.75 -1.11 15.74
CA LEU A 88 -5.31 -0.96 15.63
C LEU A 88 -4.69 -1.67 16.84
N THR A 89 -3.85 -2.67 16.59
CA THR A 89 -3.05 -3.28 17.65
C THR A 89 -2.26 -2.20 18.41
N PRO A 90 -1.98 -2.37 19.72
CA PRO A 90 -1.36 -1.33 20.54
C PRO A 90 -0.04 -0.77 19.98
N GLN A 91 0.70 -1.58 19.23
CA GLN A 91 1.95 -1.19 18.56
C GLN A 91 1.72 -0.21 17.41
N THR A 92 0.61 -0.37 16.69
CA THR A 92 0.20 0.45 15.56
C THR A 92 -0.33 1.82 16.01
N ALA A 93 -1.05 1.85 17.14
CA ALA A 93 -1.53 3.08 17.76
C ALA A 93 -0.40 3.95 18.33
N ALA A 94 0.69 3.35 18.83
CA ALA A 94 1.85 4.06 19.35
C ALA A 94 2.63 4.80 18.25
N SER A 95 2.79 4.18 17.08
CA SER A 95 3.46 4.78 15.92
C SER A 95 2.66 5.94 15.32
N LEU A 96 1.33 5.82 15.24
CA LEU A 96 0.44 6.91 14.80
C LEU A 96 0.53 8.17 15.68
N ARG A 97 0.68 8.01 17.00
CA ARG A 97 0.83 9.13 17.94
C ARG A 97 2.18 9.84 17.82
N THR A 98 3.22 9.14 17.39
CA THR A 98 4.56 9.72 17.24
C THR A 98 4.67 10.62 16.02
N VAL A 99 3.93 10.32 14.95
CA VAL A 99 3.90 11.12 13.71
C VAL A 99 2.92 12.30 13.80
N ALA A 100 1.80 12.17 14.52
CA ALA A 100 0.85 13.27 14.72
C ALA A 100 1.33 14.36 15.72
N GLY A 101 2.45 14.11 16.41
CA GLY A 101 3.03 15.00 17.43
C GLY A 101 4.31 15.74 17.01
N LYS A 102 4.66 15.72 15.72
CA LYS A 102 5.77 16.51 15.14
C LYS A 102 5.30 17.35 13.96
#